data_AF-A0A7S4PY30-F1
#
_entry.id   AF-A0A7S4PY30-F1
#
_cell.length_a   1.000
_cell.length_b   1.000
_cell.length_c   1.000
_cell.angle_alpha   90.00
_cell.angle_beta   90.00
_cell.angle_gamma   90.00
#
_symmetry.space_group_name_H-M   'P 1'
#
loop_
_entity.id
_entity.type
_entity.pdbx_description
1 polymer ?
#
loop_
_entity_poly.entity_id
_entity_poly.type
_entity_poly.pdbx_seq_one_letter_code
_entity_poly.pdbx_strand_id
1 'polypeptide(L)'
;QALAFFSRCLEAAAGAAGEEALFLSNRAGCFAKLGEHSAALVDARRAAELAPRWAKVWLRLGTAAEAAGGAEEEALDAFARAAELEPCAATASVLQGATSRLHPVDADAAHAAKERGNTAMQACNFGLAVASYSKGLARLPPLAEKGADQSQRRADAHAAVLRAILFTNRSTAFSRLGAWAAAASDAREAVAVQPRSAKAHCQLGTALLGSALHEEAYEAFARAVDLEQGEPSRASRAQKGLRACLSELPFRRSLPARRRREARFHIDYRRPRGSTRIFATSDIHFDHGYNDDWAYAIDHRAFQDDVLVVAGNLADTKVAVVRALTTLKSKFRRVFYTVGNHEMRIGHAEASRLPDSVAKLHAIFAACDELGVDVAAAPVCEGVFVVPLLSWYTADFDEQEPWPSSGKPPDSRCKWPMDADMQLWKYMLRMNEEHLRLVPYQGTVVTFSHFLPRRSLPFEPEFVKAMGCEMLDEQVRAAGSTLHVYGHSHCPCSEVQEGVIYVHAPAADGQRGLPSDAHLALVFDGAQPSVQSWGTDGRRRW
;
A
#
# COMPACT_ATOMS: atom_id res chain seq x y z
N GLN A 1 4.72 -42.06 24.77
CA GLN A 1 4.82 -41.61 26.18
C GLN A 1 3.63 -40.72 26.59
N ALA A 2 3.39 -39.58 25.92
CA ALA A 2 2.23 -38.72 26.24
C ALA A 2 0.88 -39.43 26.14
N LEU A 3 0.67 -40.27 25.11
CA LEU A 3 -0.54 -41.09 24.97
C LEU A 3 -0.80 -41.99 26.20
N ALA A 4 0.21 -42.75 26.63
CA ALA A 4 0.11 -43.61 27.82
C ALA A 4 -0.10 -42.82 29.11
N PHE A 5 0.46 -41.61 29.22
CA PHE A 5 0.21 -40.72 30.35
C PHE A 5 -1.27 -40.32 30.42
N PHE A 6 -1.84 -39.79 29.33
CA PHE A 6 -3.24 -39.36 29.32
C PHE A 6 -4.23 -40.53 29.48
N SER A 7 -3.91 -41.73 29.00
CA SER A 7 -4.74 -42.92 29.29
C SER A 7 -4.80 -43.26 30.77
N ARG A 8 -3.67 -43.24 31.49
CA ARG A 8 -3.66 -43.46 32.95
C ARG A 8 -4.39 -42.36 33.71
N CYS A 9 -4.26 -41.10 33.26
CA CYS A 9 -5.02 -40.00 33.85
C CYS A 9 -6.54 -40.20 33.70
N LEU A 10 -7.00 -40.75 32.58
CA LEU A 10 -8.42 -41.04 32.37
C LEU A 10 -8.94 -42.20 33.23
N GLU A 11 -8.13 -43.22 33.47
CA GLU A 11 -8.46 -44.30 34.41
C GLU A 11 -8.61 -43.78 35.85
N ALA A 12 -7.81 -42.77 36.23
CA ALA A 12 -7.84 -42.16 37.56
C ALA A 12 -8.89 -41.05 37.72
N ALA A 13 -9.34 -40.43 36.62
CA ALA A 13 -10.29 -39.32 36.62
C ALA A 13 -11.75 -39.80 36.76
N ALA A 14 -12.11 -40.41 37.88
CA ALA A 14 -13.49 -40.78 38.17
C ALA A 14 -14.27 -39.59 38.77
N GLY A 15 -15.14 -38.95 37.96
CA GLY A 15 -16.16 -38.00 38.45
C GLY A 15 -15.89 -36.51 38.22
N ALA A 16 -14.75 -36.12 37.64
CA ALA A 16 -14.41 -34.74 37.34
C ALA A 16 -14.50 -34.46 35.82
N ALA A 17 -15.70 -34.13 35.33
CA ALA A 17 -15.98 -33.94 33.89
C ALA A 17 -15.03 -32.95 33.18
N GLY A 18 -14.56 -31.91 33.88
CA GLY A 18 -13.61 -30.94 33.32
C GLY A 18 -12.20 -31.50 33.11
N GLU A 19 -11.71 -32.33 34.03
CA GLU A 19 -10.40 -32.98 33.92
C GLU A 19 -10.44 -34.10 32.88
N GLU A 20 -11.52 -34.87 32.86
CA GLU A 20 -11.78 -35.90 31.84
C GLU A 20 -11.75 -35.28 30.43
N ALA A 21 -12.46 -34.17 30.21
CA ALA A 21 -12.45 -33.45 28.94
C ALA A 21 -11.04 -32.97 28.54
N LEU A 22 -10.26 -32.47 29.50
CA LEU A 22 -8.88 -32.03 29.28
C LEU A 22 -7.98 -33.19 28.83
N PHE A 23 -8.05 -34.32 29.53
CA PHE A 23 -7.24 -35.50 29.21
C PHE A 23 -7.65 -36.11 27.86
N LEU A 24 -8.95 -36.25 27.59
CA LEU A 24 -9.46 -36.70 26.29
C LEU A 24 -9.02 -35.76 25.16
N SER A 25 -9.13 -34.44 25.34
CA SER A 25 -8.67 -33.47 24.34
C SER A 25 -7.17 -33.61 24.05
N ASN A 26 -6.34 -33.80 25.07
CA ASN A 26 -4.90 -33.98 24.85
C ASN A 26 -4.56 -35.35 24.26
N ARG A 27 -5.29 -36.40 24.64
CA ARG A 27 -5.12 -37.76 24.11
C ARG A 27 -5.53 -37.85 22.64
N ALA A 28 -6.65 -37.23 22.26
CA ALA A 28 -7.06 -37.05 20.87
C ALA A 28 -5.96 -36.39 20.02
N GLY A 29 -5.29 -35.38 20.57
CA GLY A 29 -4.14 -34.74 19.91
C GLY A 29 -2.94 -35.65 19.72
N CYS A 30 -2.72 -36.59 20.65
CA CYS A 30 -1.68 -37.61 20.52
C CYS A 30 -2.03 -38.63 19.44
N PHE A 31 -3.26 -39.15 19.45
CA PHE A 31 -3.76 -40.06 18.42
C PHE A 31 -3.68 -39.44 17.02
N ALA A 32 -4.10 -38.17 16.87
CA ALA A 32 -4.02 -37.47 15.59
C ALA A 32 -2.58 -37.38 15.05
N LYS A 33 -1.59 -37.11 15.92
CA LYS A 33 -0.16 -37.07 15.54
C LYS A 33 0.41 -38.44 15.18
N LEU A 34 -0.20 -39.52 15.66
CA LEU A 34 0.21 -40.90 15.38
C LEU A 34 -0.47 -41.48 14.14
N GLY A 35 -1.37 -40.72 13.48
CA GLY A 35 -2.16 -41.23 12.35
C GLY A 35 -3.41 -42.03 12.77
N GLU A 36 -3.66 -42.15 14.07
CA GLU A 36 -4.79 -42.91 14.63
C GLU A 36 -6.07 -42.06 14.63
N HIS A 37 -6.56 -41.72 13.43
CA HIS A 37 -7.60 -40.71 13.25
C HIS A 37 -8.96 -41.11 13.84
N SER A 38 -9.35 -42.39 13.75
CA SER A 38 -10.61 -42.88 14.34
C SER A 38 -10.61 -42.79 15.86
N ALA A 39 -9.50 -43.16 16.51
CA ALA A 39 -9.35 -43.04 17.96
C ALA A 39 -9.32 -41.57 18.41
N ALA A 40 -8.64 -40.71 17.63
CA ALA A 40 -8.64 -39.27 17.88
C ALA A 40 -10.06 -38.68 17.82
N LEU A 41 -10.88 -39.11 16.86
CA LEU A 41 -12.25 -38.65 16.68
C LEU A 41 -13.15 -39.04 17.85
N VAL A 42 -13.05 -40.29 18.34
CA VAL A 42 -13.81 -40.77 19.51
C VAL A 42 -13.50 -39.92 20.74
N ASP A 43 -12.21 -39.74 21.05
CA ASP A 43 -11.80 -38.94 22.21
C ASP A 43 -12.22 -37.48 22.06
N ALA A 44 -12.12 -36.92 20.86
CA ALA A 44 -12.46 -35.53 20.61
C ALA A 44 -13.98 -35.26 20.72
N ARG A 45 -14.83 -36.19 20.24
CA ARG A 45 -16.29 -36.11 20.41
C ARG A 45 -16.67 -36.12 21.88
N ARG A 46 -16.12 -37.07 22.64
CA ARG A 46 -16.38 -37.17 24.09
C ARG A 46 -15.90 -35.92 24.84
N ALA A 47 -14.73 -35.39 24.48
CA ALA A 47 -14.23 -34.15 25.08
C ALA A 47 -15.15 -32.96 24.78
N ALA A 48 -15.72 -32.86 23.57
CA ALA A 48 -16.66 -31.82 23.18
C ALA A 48 -18.01 -31.93 23.92
N GLU A 49 -18.51 -33.15 24.15
CA GLU A 49 -19.70 -33.40 24.97
C GLU A 49 -19.52 -32.96 26.43
N LEU A 50 -18.37 -33.27 27.02
CA LEU A 50 -18.07 -32.97 28.42
C LEU A 50 -17.80 -31.48 28.66
N ALA A 51 -17.22 -30.79 27.67
CA ALA A 51 -16.85 -29.37 27.76
C ALA A 51 -17.35 -28.54 26.57
N PRO A 52 -18.68 -28.41 26.35
CA PRO A 52 -19.24 -27.81 25.14
C PRO A 52 -18.99 -26.30 25.01
N ARG A 53 -18.50 -25.64 26.07
CA ARG A 53 -18.14 -24.22 26.09
C ARG A 53 -16.63 -23.97 25.93
N TRP A 54 -15.83 -25.02 25.76
CA TRP A 54 -14.38 -24.89 25.62
C TRP A 54 -13.98 -24.97 24.14
N ALA A 55 -13.50 -23.87 23.54
CA ALA A 55 -13.26 -23.84 22.09
C ALA A 55 -12.20 -24.87 21.63
N LYS A 56 -11.22 -25.19 22.49
CA LYS A 56 -10.15 -26.13 22.15
C LYS A 56 -10.63 -27.56 21.89
N VAL A 57 -11.70 -28.03 22.55
CA VAL A 57 -12.25 -29.37 22.27
C VAL A 57 -12.93 -29.42 20.91
N TRP A 58 -13.60 -28.34 20.53
CA TRP A 58 -14.18 -28.19 19.20
C TRP A 58 -13.12 -28.10 18.10
N LEU A 59 -12.01 -27.38 18.34
CA LEU A 59 -10.86 -27.41 17.42
C LEU A 59 -10.28 -28.82 17.27
N ARG A 60 -10.18 -29.57 18.37
CA ARG A 60 -9.68 -30.93 18.35
C ARG A 60 -10.62 -31.86 17.59
N LEU A 61 -11.93 -31.73 17.79
CA LEU A 61 -12.94 -32.48 17.08
C LEU A 61 -12.89 -32.18 15.58
N GLY A 62 -12.85 -30.91 15.18
CA GLY A 62 -12.75 -30.53 13.77
C GLY A 62 -11.52 -31.11 13.09
N THR A 63 -10.36 -31.02 13.75
CA THR A 63 -9.09 -31.57 13.24
C THR A 63 -9.14 -33.10 13.12
N ALA A 64 -9.71 -33.78 14.11
CA ALA A 64 -9.82 -35.24 14.11
C ALA A 64 -10.82 -35.75 13.06
N ALA A 65 -11.95 -35.05 12.90
CA ALA A 65 -12.96 -35.36 11.88
C ALA A 65 -12.41 -35.15 10.46
N GLU A 66 -11.68 -34.06 10.24
CA GLU A 66 -10.99 -33.80 8.96
C GLU A 66 -9.97 -34.88 8.63
N ALA A 67 -9.15 -35.28 9.60
CA ALA A 67 -8.13 -36.30 9.40
C ALA A 67 -8.70 -37.72 9.23
N ALA A 68 -9.87 -38.01 9.80
CA ALA A 68 -10.54 -39.30 9.66
C ALA A 68 -11.11 -39.53 8.24
N GLY A 69 -11.43 -38.45 7.51
CA GLY A 69 -12.05 -38.50 6.18
C GLY A 69 -13.53 -38.92 6.23
N GLY A 70 -14.38 -38.34 5.36
CA GLY A 70 -15.82 -38.67 5.31
C GLY A 70 -16.66 -38.08 6.45
N ALA A 71 -16.10 -37.17 7.24
CA ALA A 71 -16.76 -36.43 8.32
C ALA A 71 -16.66 -34.91 8.12
N GLU A 72 -16.72 -34.44 6.87
CA GLU A 72 -16.50 -33.04 6.49
C GLU A 72 -17.54 -32.09 7.12
N GLU A 73 -18.80 -32.53 7.24
CA GLU A 73 -19.85 -31.74 7.89
C GLU A 73 -19.60 -31.57 9.38
N GLU A 74 -19.19 -32.64 10.07
CA GLU A 74 -18.84 -32.60 11.49
C GLU A 74 -17.60 -31.73 11.72
N ALA A 75 -16.61 -31.82 10.82
CA ALA A 75 -15.43 -30.98 10.87
C ALA A 75 -15.81 -29.50 10.76
N LEU A 76 -16.64 -29.13 9.76
CA LEU A 76 -17.12 -27.76 9.60
C LEU A 76 -17.90 -27.28 10.83
N ASP A 77 -18.81 -28.10 11.36
CA ASP A 77 -19.63 -27.75 12.51
C ASP A 77 -18.79 -27.55 13.78
N ALA A 78 -17.79 -28.42 14.00
CA ALA A 78 -16.87 -28.30 15.12
C ALA A 78 -15.99 -27.05 15.00
N PHE A 79 -15.42 -26.77 13.82
CA PHE A 79 -14.66 -25.53 13.61
C PHE A 79 -15.53 -24.28 13.73
N ALA A 80 -16.77 -24.33 13.25
CA ALA A 80 -17.72 -23.23 13.37
C ALA A 80 -18.05 -22.96 14.85
N ARG A 81 -18.21 -24.02 15.66
CA ARG A 81 -18.44 -23.90 17.09
C ARG A 81 -17.21 -23.37 17.85
N ALA A 82 -16.01 -23.79 17.45
CA ALA A 82 -14.77 -23.23 17.98
C ALA A 82 -14.65 -21.72 17.70
N ALA A 83 -14.91 -21.30 16.46
CA ALA A 83 -14.87 -19.90 16.06
C ALA A 83 -15.97 -19.05 16.72
N GLU A 84 -17.12 -19.65 17.03
CA GLU A 84 -18.18 -18.99 17.80
C GLU A 84 -17.74 -18.71 19.24
N LEU A 85 -17.14 -19.71 19.90
CA LEU A 85 -16.72 -19.61 21.30
C LEU A 85 -15.48 -18.73 21.49
N GLU A 86 -14.49 -18.90 20.62
CA GLU A 86 -13.24 -18.13 20.63
C GLU A 86 -12.95 -17.58 19.23
N PRO A 87 -13.53 -16.43 18.87
CA PRO A 87 -13.28 -15.78 17.60
C PRO A 87 -11.86 -15.19 17.57
N CYS A 88 -10.93 -15.87 16.91
CA CYS A 88 -9.55 -15.43 16.75
C CYS A 88 -8.99 -15.84 15.38
N ALA A 89 -7.78 -15.40 15.04
CA ALA A 89 -7.15 -15.72 13.76
C ALA A 89 -6.98 -17.23 13.53
N ALA A 90 -6.67 -18.00 14.59
CA ALA A 90 -6.48 -19.44 14.48
C ALA A 90 -7.80 -20.17 14.17
N THR A 91 -8.89 -19.87 14.89
CA THR A 91 -10.21 -20.46 14.65
C THR A 91 -10.79 -20.03 13.32
N ALA A 92 -10.55 -18.79 12.90
CA ALA A 92 -10.93 -18.29 11.57
C ALA A 92 -10.23 -19.05 10.44
N SER A 93 -8.92 -19.29 10.56
CA SER A 93 -8.11 -19.97 9.54
C SER A 93 -8.55 -21.42 9.32
N VAL A 94 -8.75 -22.19 10.40
CA VAL A 94 -9.21 -23.59 10.27
C VAL A 94 -10.64 -23.68 9.71
N LEU A 95 -11.53 -22.76 10.12
CA LEU A 95 -12.89 -22.69 9.59
C LEU A 95 -12.89 -22.32 8.10
N GLN A 96 -12.03 -21.38 7.67
CA GLN A 96 -11.85 -21.06 6.26
C GLN A 96 -11.38 -22.28 5.45
N GLY A 97 -10.40 -23.02 5.96
CA GLY A 97 -9.94 -24.26 5.31
C GLY A 97 -11.04 -25.32 5.20
N ALA A 98 -11.87 -25.50 6.23
CA ALA A 98 -12.99 -26.43 6.20
C ALA A 98 -14.11 -26.00 5.24
N THR A 99 -14.33 -24.69 5.07
CA THR A 99 -15.38 -24.14 4.21
C THR A 99 -15.24 -24.58 2.75
N SER A 100 -14.02 -24.71 2.23
CA SER A 100 -13.79 -25.05 0.82
C SER A 100 -13.92 -26.55 0.48
N ARG A 101 -14.18 -27.41 1.47
CA ARG A 101 -14.10 -28.88 1.33
C ARG A 101 -15.45 -29.60 1.36
N LEU A 102 -16.57 -28.87 1.46
CA LEU A 102 -17.91 -29.44 1.47
C LEU A 102 -18.59 -29.33 0.10
N HIS A 103 -19.23 -30.44 -0.32
CA HIS A 103 -19.76 -30.61 -1.68
C HIS A 103 -21.12 -31.35 -1.73
N PRO A 104 -22.12 -30.94 -0.94
CA PRO A 104 -23.43 -30.78 -1.56
C PRO A 104 -23.75 -29.29 -1.65
N VAL A 105 -23.91 -28.85 -2.89
CA VAL A 105 -24.39 -27.51 -3.22
C VAL A 105 -25.84 -27.40 -2.75
N ASP A 106 -26.12 -26.44 -1.88
CA ASP A 106 -27.44 -26.17 -1.32
C ASP A 106 -27.62 -24.66 -1.16
N ALA A 107 -28.23 -24.04 -2.18
CA ALA A 107 -28.44 -22.60 -2.22
C ALA A 107 -29.42 -22.13 -1.12
N ASP A 108 -30.38 -22.96 -0.74
CA ASP A 108 -31.36 -22.63 0.29
C ASP A 108 -30.71 -22.68 1.68
N ALA A 109 -29.89 -23.70 1.95
CA ALA A 109 -29.07 -23.74 3.16
C ALA A 109 -28.09 -22.56 3.22
N ALA A 110 -27.52 -22.15 2.07
CA ALA A 110 -26.65 -20.98 2.00
C ALA A 110 -27.39 -19.68 2.36
N HIS A 111 -28.60 -19.47 1.84
CA HIS A 111 -29.44 -18.33 2.21
C HIS A 111 -29.88 -18.39 3.67
N ALA A 112 -30.30 -19.54 4.19
CA ALA A 112 -30.67 -19.70 5.59
C ALA A 112 -29.49 -19.44 6.53
N ALA A 113 -28.28 -19.85 6.15
CA ALA A 113 -27.06 -19.55 6.88
C ALA A 113 -26.70 -18.05 6.83
N LYS A 114 -26.91 -17.39 5.67
CA LYS A 114 -26.77 -15.93 5.53
C LYS A 114 -27.71 -15.19 6.48
N GLU A 115 -28.99 -15.56 6.55
CA GLU A 115 -29.95 -14.90 7.45
C GLU A 115 -29.64 -15.15 8.92
N ARG A 116 -29.27 -16.38 9.30
CA ARG A 116 -28.78 -16.68 10.66
C ARG A 116 -27.57 -15.81 11.03
N GLY A 117 -26.64 -15.64 10.11
CA GLY A 117 -25.50 -14.75 10.28
C GLY A 117 -25.91 -13.28 10.45
N ASN A 118 -26.89 -12.81 9.69
CA ASN A 118 -27.43 -11.45 9.82
C ASN A 118 -28.08 -11.21 11.19
N THR A 119 -28.88 -12.16 11.68
CA THR A 119 -29.47 -12.10 13.03
C THR A 119 -28.37 -12.07 14.10
N ALA A 120 -27.33 -12.91 13.95
CA ALA A 120 -26.20 -12.91 14.86
C ALA A 120 -25.41 -11.58 14.85
N MET A 121 -25.23 -10.97 13.67
CA MET A 121 -24.63 -9.63 13.54
C MET A 121 -25.45 -8.56 14.26
N GLN A 122 -26.78 -8.58 14.13
CA GLN A 122 -27.67 -7.64 14.82
C GLN A 122 -27.63 -7.82 16.34
N ALA A 123 -27.50 -9.06 16.80
CA ALA A 123 -27.33 -9.39 18.21
C ALA A 123 -25.91 -9.16 18.74
N CYS A 124 -25.00 -8.60 17.94
CA CYS A 124 -23.57 -8.43 18.24
C CYS A 124 -22.83 -9.74 18.60
N ASN A 125 -23.39 -10.90 18.24
CA ASN A 125 -22.72 -12.19 18.38
C ASN A 125 -21.88 -12.47 17.13
N PHE A 126 -20.71 -11.81 17.04
CA PHE A 126 -19.86 -11.84 15.85
C PHE A 126 -19.23 -13.22 15.59
N GLY A 127 -18.97 -14.01 16.64
CA GLY A 127 -18.50 -15.39 16.49
C GLY A 127 -19.53 -16.28 15.78
N LEU A 128 -20.79 -16.23 16.22
CA LEU A 128 -21.88 -16.96 15.58
C LEU A 128 -22.16 -16.45 14.15
N ALA A 129 -21.98 -15.15 13.91
CA ALA A 129 -22.08 -14.59 12.57
C ALA A 129 -21.01 -15.17 11.64
N VAL A 130 -19.74 -15.20 12.07
CA VAL A 130 -18.63 -15.82 11.32
C VAL A 130 -18.92 -17.30 11.02
N ALA A 131 -19.36 -18.05 12.03
CA ALA A 131 -19.74 -19.45 11.90
C ALA A 131 -20.84 -19.64 10.84
N SER A 132 -21.91 -18.84 10.93
CA SER A 132 -23.06 -18.93 10.04
C SER A 132 -22.71 -18.57 8.60
N TYR A 133 -21.98 -17.47 8.37
CA TYR A 133 -21.55 -17.09 7.02
C TYR A 133 -20.59 -18.12 6.39
N SER A 134 -19.73 -18.75 7.20
CA SER A 134 -18.84 -19.82 6.73
C SER A 134 -19.62 -21.06 6.32
N LYS A 135 -20.62 -21.48 7.10
CA LYS A 135 -21.53 -22.55 6.68
C LYS A 135 -22.25 -22.21 5.38
N GLY A 136 -22.67 -20.95 5.20
CA GLY A 136 -23.29 -20.50 3.95
C GLY A 136 -22.35 -20.61 2.75
N LEU A 137 -21.09 -20.17 2.90
CA LEU A 137 -20.07 -20.24 1.85
C LEU A 137 -19.75 -21.68 1.43
N ALA A 138 -19.77 -22.61 2.39
CA ALA A 138 -19.50 -24.03 2.17
C ALA A 138 -20.60 -24.77 1.39
N ARG A 139 -21.79 -24.18 1.27
CA ARG A 139 -22.93 -24.73 0.51
C ARG A 139 -23.06 -24.15 -0.90
N LEU A 140 -22.19 -23.23 -1.28
CA LEU A 140 -22.20 -22.64 -2.62
C LEU A 140 -21.27 -23.39 -3.58
N PRO A 141 -21.67 -23.55 -4.86
CA PRO A 141 -20.85 -24.21 -5.86
C PRO A 141 -19.53 -23.44 -6.08
N PRO A 142 -18.41 -24.10 -6.37
CA PRO A 142 -17.17 -23.41 -6.73
C PRO A 142 -17.41 -22.47 -7.92
N LEU A 143 -16.59 -21.42 -8.04
CA LEU A 143 -16.68 -20.53 -9.19
C LEU A 143 -16.38 -21.32 -10.47
N ALA A 144 -17.27 -21.25 -11.45
CA ALA A 144 -17.12 -22.00 -12.69
C ALA A 144 -15.83 -21.63 -13.43
N GLU A 145 -15.15 -22.65 -13.95
CA GLU A 145 -14.00 -22.46 -14.82
C GLU A 145 -14.41 -21.87 -16.18
N LYS A 146 -13.45 -21.25 -16.88
CA LYS A 146 -13.68 -20.66 -18.21
C LYS A 146 -14.12 -21.76 -19.20
N GLY A 147 -15.42 -21.87 -19.49
CA GLY A 147 -15.96 -22.83 -20.46
C GLY A 147 -17.43 -23.25 -20.30
N ALA A 148 -18.10 -22.85 -19.20
CA ALA A 148 -19.48 -23.28 -18.90
C ALA A 148 -20.55 -22.82 -19.92
N ASP A 149 -21.65 -23.56 -20.02
CA ASP A 149 -22.82 -23.24 -20.86
C ASP A 149 -23.64 -22.04 -20.32
N GLN A 150 -24.64 -21.58 -21.08
CA GLN A 150 -25.41 -20.37 -20.74
C GLN A 150 -26.37 -20.54 -19.55
N SER A 151 -26.88 -21.74 -19.29
CA SER A 151 -27.75 -22.04 -18.14
C SER A 151 -26.92 -22.10 -16.86
N GLN A 152 -25.78 -22.77 -16.93
CA GLN A 152 -24.82 -22.88 -15.84
C GLN A 152 -24.27 -21.50 -15.47
N ARG A 153 -23.90 -20.66 -16.46
CA ARG A 153 -23.51 -19.26 -16.23
C ARG A 153 -24.54 -18.42 -15.46
N ARG A 154 -25.84 -18.69 -15.61
CA ARG A 154 -26.90 -17.94 -14.89
C ARG A 154 -27.05 -18.42 -13.44
N ALA A 155 -27.04 -19.73 -13.20
CA ALA A 155 -27.02 -20.27 -11.84
C ALA A 155 -25.73 -19.86 -11.09
N ASP A 156 -24.59 -19.88 -11.79
CA ASP A 156 -23.30 -19.43 -11.28
C ASP A 156 -23.31 -17.94 -10.94
N ALA A 157 -24.05 -17.11 -11.70
CA ALA A 157 -24.16 -15.68 -11.42
C ALA A 157 -24.88 -15.39 -10.08
N HIS A 158 -25.97 -16.10 -9.78
CA HIS A 158 -26.69 -15.94 -8.50
C HIS A 158 -25.84 -16.43 -7.32
N ALA A 159 -25.21 -17.60 -7.47
CA ALA A 159 -24.29 -18.12 -6.47
C ALA A 159 -23.09 -17.19 -6.24
N ALA A 160 -22.54 -16.59 -7.30
CA ALA A 160 -21.46 -15.60 -7.20
C ALA A 160 -21.89 -14.35 -6.43
N VAL A 161 -23.10 -13.84 -6.69
CA VAL A 161 -23.63 -12.68 -5.95
C VAL A 161 -23.79 -13.00 -4.46
N LEU A 162 -24.38 -14.15 -4.13
CA LEU A 162 -24.51 -14.58 -2.74
C LEU A 162 -23.15 -14.83 -2.08
N ARG A 163 -22.19 -15.40 -2.80
CA ARG A 163 -20.80 -15.59 -2.36
C ARG A 163 -20.14 -14.26 -1.98
N ALA A 164 -20.24 -13.25 -2.84
CA ALA A 164 -19.69 -11.92 -2.57
C ALA A 164 -20.35 -11.26 -1.35
N ILE A 165 -21.67 -11.42 -1.17
CA ILE A 165 -22.40 -10.93 0.01
C ILE A 165 -21.90 -11.62 1.28
N LEU A 166 -21.78 -12.95 1.27
CA LEU A 166 -21.31 -13.72 2.42
C LEU A 166 -19.88 -13.35 2.81
N PHE A 167 -18.97 -13.23 1.84
CA PHE A 167 -17.61 -12.75 2.10
C PHE A 167 -17.59 -11.33 2.69
N THR A 168 -18.39 -10.41 2.13
CA THR A 168 -18.49 -9.03 2.65
C THR A 168 -19.01 -9.01 4.09
N ASN A 169 -20.04 -9.80 4.40
CA ASN A 169 -20.63 -9.85 5.73
C ASN A 169 -19.70 -10.54 6.73
N ARG A 170 -19.03 -11.64 6.35
CA ARG A 170 -18.05 -12.33 7.20
C ARG A 170 -16.81 -11.46 7.46
N SER A 171 -16.33 -10.72 6.46
CA SER A 171 -15.29 -9.71 6.63
C SER A 171 -15.70 -8.62 7.64
N THR A 172 -16.97 -8.20 7.60
CA THR A 172 -17.52 -7.24 8.57
C THR A 172 -17.49 -7.82 9.98
N ALA A 173 -17.92 -9.08 10.16
CA ALA A 173 -17.87 -9.77 11.44
C ALA A 173 -16.43 -9.90 11.98
N PHE A 174 -15.47 -10.30 11.13
CA PHE A 174 -14.05 -10.34 11.49
C PHE A 174 -13.50 -8.97 11.88
N SER A 175 -13.91 -7.90 11.17
CA SER A 175 -13.53 -6.53 11.51
C SER A 175 -14.03 -6.12 12.90
N ARG A 176 -15.26 -6.54 13.28
CA ARG A 176 -15.81 -6.28 14.62
C ARG A 176 -15.06 -7.04 15.73
N LEU A 177 -14.44 -8.15 15.38
CA LEU A 177 -13.61 -8.97 16.26
C LEU A 177 -12.14 -8.53 16.31
N GLY A 178 -11.73 -7.54 15.50
CA GLY A 178 -10.33 -7.13 15.36
C GLY A 178 -9.46 -8.14 14.60
N ALA A 179 -10.06 -9.15 13.95
CA ALA A 179 -9.37 -10.15 13.14
C ALA A 179 -9.07 -9.60 11.73
N TRP A 180 -8.27 -8.53 11.65
CA TRP A 180 -8.09 -7.72 10.44
C TRP A 180 -7.54 -8.48 9.23
N ALA A 181 -6.61 -9.41 9.44
CA ALA A 181 -6.05 -10.22 8.36
C ALA A 181 -7.11 -11.12 7.69
N ALA A 182 -7.95 -11.79 8.49
CA ALA A 182 -9.05 -12.60 7.98
C ALA A 182 -10.11 -11.72 7.29
N ALA A 183 -10.41 -10.55 7.87
CA ALA A 183 -11.31 -9.58 7.27
C ALA A 183 -10.80 -9.10 5.88
N ALA A 184 -9.51 -8.82 5.75
CA ALA A 184 -8.91 -8.37 4.51
C ALA A 184 -8.92 -9.49 3.46
N SER A 185 -8.63 -10.73 3.86
CA SER A 185 -8.74 -11.90 2.97
C SER A 185 -10.15 -12.04 2.39
N ASP A 186 -11.17 -12.07 3.24
CA ASP A 186 -12.57 -12.19 2.80
C ASP A 186 -13.00 -10.99 1.92
N ALA A 187 -12.57 -9.78 2.26
CA ALA A 187 -12.92 -8.61 1.46
C ALA A 187 -12.27 -8.63 0.07
N ARG A 188 -11.03 -9.16 -0.06
CA ARG A 188 -10.39 -9.37 -1.37
C ARG A 188 -11.16 -10.38 -2.21
N GLU A 189 -11.63 -11.49 -1.61
CA GLU A 189 -12.51 -12.45 -2.28
C GLU A 189 -13.82 -11.80 -2.75
N ALA A 190 -14.46 -10.99 -1.91
CA ALA A 190 -15.66 -10.26 -2.28
C ALA A 190 -15.43 -9.32 -3.48
N VAL A 191 -14.31 -8.59 -3.50
CA VAL A 191 -13.92 -7.71 -4.61
C VAL A 191 -13.58 -8.51 -5.87
N ALA A 192 -12.91 -9.66 -5.75
CA ALA A 192 -12.59 -10.52 -6.89
C ALA A 192 -13.87 -11.05 -7.57
N VAL A 193 -14.87 -11.43 -6.77
CA VAL A 193 -16.17 -11.93 -7.28
C VAL A 193 -17.04 -10.78 -7.81
N GLN A 194 -17.05 -9.62 -7.16
CA GLN A 194 -17.81 -8.44 -7.59
C GLN A 194 -16.92 -7.17 -7.64
N PRO A 195 -16.12 -6.98 -8.70
CA PRO A 195 -15.18 -5.86 -8.81
C PRO A 195 -15.84 -4.47 -8.83
N ARG A 196 -17.15 -4.41 -9.14
CA ARG A 196 -17.95 -3.17 -9.18
C ARG A 196 -18.78 -2.94 -7.92
N SER A 197 -18.58 -3.72 -6.86
CA SER A 197 -19.31 -3.54 -5.59
C SER A 197 -18.61 -2.50 -4.70
N ALA A 198 -19.18 -1.30 -4.61
CA ALA A 198 -18.70 -0.26 -3.70
C ALA A 198 -18.64 -0.74 -2.24
N LYS A 199 -19.63 -1.54 -1.81
CA LYS A 199 -19.67 -2.13 -0.46
C LYS A 199 -18.48 -3.06 -0.20
N ALA A 200 -18.12 -3.90 -1.18
CA ALA A 200 -16.98 -4.80 -1.05
C ALA A 200 -15.66 -4.03 -0.94
N HIS A 201 -15.45 -3.02 -1.80
CA HIS A 201 -14.29 -2.13 -1.73
C HIS A 201 -14.21 -1.33 -0.43
N CYS A 202 -15.34 -0.80 0.07
CA CYS A 202 -15.39 -0.10 1.36
C CYS A 202 -15.03 -1.04 2.53
N GLN A 203 -15.46 -2.29 2.46
CA GLN A 203 -15.14 -3.28 3.49
C GLN A 203 -13.66 -3.72 3.39
N LEU A 204 -13.11 -3.83 2.18
CA LEU A 204 -11.67 -4.05 1.96
C LEU A 204 -10.84 -2.91 2.57
N GLY A 205 -11.19 -1.65 2.28
CA GLY A 205 -10.54 -0.48 2.87
C GLY A 205 -10.59 -0.49 4.40
N THR A 206 -11.74 -0.87 4.99
CA THR A 206 -11.86 -0.98 6.46
C THR A 206 -10.89 -2.00 7.03
N ALA A 207 -10.84 -3.20 6.44
CA ALA A 207 -10.00 -4.27 6.93
C ALA A 207 -8.49 -3.97 6.77
N LEU A 208 -8.11 -3.35 5.65
CA LEU A 208 -6.74 -2.92 5.38
C LEU A 208 -6.30 -1.80 6.31
N LEU A 209 -7.17 -0.82 6.58
CA LEU A 209 -6.91 0.26 7.53
C LEU A 209 -6.66 -0.29 8.94
N GLY A 210 -7.51 -1.22 9.40
CA GLY A 210 -7.31 -1.92 10.67
C GLY A 210 -6.03 -2.78 10.72
N SER A 211 -5.53 -3.21 9.55
CA SER A 211 -4.26 -3.95 9.40
C SER A 211 -3.03 -3.03 9.30
N ALA A 212 -3.18 -1.71 9.45
CA ALA A 212 -2.13 -0.71 9.21
C ALA A 212 -1.54 -0.75 7.78
N LEU A 213 -2.34 -1.17 6.80
CA LEU A 213 -2.01 -1.14 5.36
C LEU A 213 -2.66 0.10 4.73
N HIS A 214 -2.23 1.29 5.15
CA HIS A 214 -2.93 2.55 4.82
C HIS A 214 -2.91 2.90 3.33
N GLU A 215 -1.82 2.58 2.62
CA GLU A 215 -1.69 2.81 1.16
C GLU A 215 -2.72 1.97 0.38
N GLU A 216 -2.79 0.65 0.63
CA GLU A 216 -3.80 -0.24 0.02
C GLU A 216 -5.23 0.11 0.48
N ALA A 217 -5.40 0.51 1.75
CA ALA A 217 -6.70 0.91 2.29
C ALA A 217 -7.25 2.15 1.57
N TYR A 218 -6.38 3.13 1.31
CA TYR A 218 -6.73 4.33 0.55
C TYR A 218 -7.28 3.96 -0.83
N GLU A 219 -6.56 3.11 -1.58
CA GLU A 219 -6.98 2.68 -2.92
C GLU A 219 -8.35 2.00 -2.89
N ALA A 220 -8.58 1.10 -1.93
CA ALA A 220 -9.86 0.42 -1.78
C ALA A 220 -11.01 1.39 -1.45
N PHE A 221 -10.78 2.36 -0.55
CA PHE A 221 -11.79 3.39 -0.27
C PHE A 221 -12.03 4.32 -1.46
N ALA A 222 -11.00 4.75 -2.17
CA ALA A 222 -11.12 5.61 -3.35
C ALA A 222 -11.92 4.90 -4.46
N ARG A 223 -11.68 3.61 -4.68
CA ARG A 223 -12.49 2.78 -5.58
C ARG A 223 -13.93 2.65 -5.12
N ALA A 224 -14.18 2.50 -3.82
CA ALA A 224 -15.53 2.47 -3.29
C ALA A 224 -16.29 3.78 -3.58
N VAL A 225 -15.67 4.93 -3.29
CA VAL A 225 -16.24 6.25 -3.57
C VAL A 225 -16.55 6.44 -5.06
N ASP A 226 -15.63 6.06 -5.94
CA ASP A 226 -15.81 6.19 -7.40
C ASP A 226 -16.95 5.31 -7.94
N LEU A 227 -17.21 4.16 -7.29
CA LEU A 227 -18.29 3.24 -7.62
C LEU A 227 -19.66 3.63 -7.02
N GLU A 228 -19.73 4.52 -6.03
CA GLU A 228 -20.97 4.91 -5.33
C GLU A 228 -21.94 5.79 -6.17
N GLN A 229 -21.68 6.03 -7.46
CA GLN A 229 -22.36 7.00 -8.36
C GLN A 229 -23.76 7.49 -7.90
N GLY A 230 -23.74 8.68 -7.31
CA GLY A 230 -24.80 9.47 -6.70
C GLY A 230 -24.10 10.58 -5.91
N GLU A 231 -24.76 11.70 -5.56
CA GLU A 231 -24.10 12.79 -4.83
C GLU A 231 -23.28 12.23 -3.65
N PRO A 232 -21.96 12.49 -3.58
CA PRO A 232 -21.14 12.01 -2.49
C PRO A 232 -21.65 12.67 -1.21
N SER A 233 -22.53 11.98 -0.48
CA SER A 233 -22.83 12.42 0.87
C SER A 233 -21.49 12.38 1.61
N ARG A 234 -21.04 13.54 2.12
CA ARG A 234 -19.84 13.63 2.98
C ARG A 234 -19.89 12.62 4.16
N ALA A 235 -21.05 12.01 4.40
CA ALA A 235 -21.33 11.02 5.41
C ALA A 235 -21.09 9.54 4.99
N SER A 236 -20.79 9.23 3.72
CA SER A 236 -20.55 7.84 3.29
C SER A 236 -19.39 7.20 4.04
N ARG A 237 -19.51 5.90 4.35
CA ARG A 237 -18.47 5.16 5.10
C ARG A 237 -17.16 5.11 4.31
N ALA A 238 -17.23 5.04 2.97
CA ALA A 238 -16.08 5.06 2.11
C ALA A 238 -15.33 6.40 2.19
N GLN A 239 -16.05 7.52 2.13
CA GLN A 239 -15.45 8.86 2.25
C GLN A 239 -14.78 9.07 3.62
N LYS A 240 -15.40 8.61 4.71
CA LYS A 240 -14.82 8.66 6.06
C LYS A 240 -13.53 7.84 6.15
N GLY A 241 -13.54 6.63 5.58
CA GLY A 241 -12.36 5.77 5.50
C GLY A 241 -11.23 6.39 4.68
N LEU A 242 -11.56 7.01 3.54
CA LEU A 242 -10.62 7.73 2.70
C LEU A 242 -9.97 8.91 3.46
N ARG A 243 -10.75 9.73 4.17
CA ARG A 243 -10.24 10.82 5.00
C ARG A 243 -9.35 10.32 6.14
N ALA A 244 -9.71 9.21 6.78
CA ALA A 244 -8.89 8.59 7.81
C ALA A 244 -7.54 8.11 7.25
N CYS A 245 -7.53 7.52 6.04
CA CYS A 245 -6.29 7.16 5.36
C CYS A 245 -5.43 8.39 5.08
N LEU A 246 -6.01 9.46 4.52
CA LEU A 246 -5.29 10.71 4.28
C LEU A 246 -4.69 11.31 5.56
N SER A 247 -5.34 11.21 6.71
CA SER A 247 -4.74 11.67 7.97
C SER A 247 -3.58 10.81 8.47
N GLU A 248 -3.57 9.51 8.16
CA GLU A 248 -2.56 8.56 8.65
C GLU A 248 -1.36 8.40 7.70
N LEU A 249 -1.54 8.59 6.39
CA LEU A 249 -0.49 8.45 5.38
C LEU A 249 0.76 9.30 5.65
N PRO A 250 0.66 10.59 6.06
CA PRO A 250 1.84 11.41 6.36
C PRO A 250 2.71 10.88 7.50
N PHE A 251 2.13 10.13 8.44
CA PHE A 251 2.90 9.53 9.53
C PHE A 251 3.70 8.29 9.11
N ARG A 252 3.55 7.83 7.86
CA ARG A 252 4.21 6.64 7.28
C ARG A 252 4.12 5.39 8.16
N ARG A 253 3.04 5.27 8.93
CA ARG A 253 2.73 4.09 9.76
C ARG A 253 2.36 2.87 8.94
N SER A 254 2.10 3.05 7.65
CA SER A 254 1.81 1.99 6.70
C SER A 254 2.99 1.00 6.62
N LEU A 255 2.70 -0.30 6.71
CA LEU A 255 3.75 -1.33 6.63
C LEU A 255 4.62 -1.23 5.34
N PRO A 256 4.06 -1.05 4.13
CA PRO A 256 4.85 -0.78 2.93
C PRO A 256 5.82 0.40 3.06
N ALA A 257 5.36 1.54 3.58
CA ALA A 257 6.19 2.72 3.76
C ALA A 257 7.35 2.50 4.75
N ARG A 258 7.09 1.79 5.84
CA ARG A 258 8.13 1.41 6.81
C ARG A 258 9.16 0.48 6.21
N ARG A 259 8.73 -0.58 5.53
CA ARG A 259 9.62 -1.55 4.86
C ARG A 259 10.49 -0.87 3.82
N ARG A 260 9.89 0.03 3.02
CA ARG A 260 10.58 0.85 2.01
C ARG A 260 11.77 1.60 2.62
N ARG A 261 11.58 2.24 3.77
CA ARG A 261 12.64 2.95 4.49
C ARG A 261 13.67 2.00 5.10
N GLU A 262 13.21 1.02 5.88
CA GLU A 262 14.07 0.09 6.63
C GLU A 262 14.99 -0.72 5.70
N ALA A 263 14.50 -1.12 4.52
CA ALA A 263 15.26 -1.91 3.56
C ALA A 263 16.40 -1.14 2.87
N ARG A 264 16.30 0.20 2.75
CA ARG A 264 17.20 0.99 1.89
C ARG A 264 18.04 2.03 2.62
N PHE A 265 17.66 2.43 3.83
CA PHE A 265 18.39 3.45 4.57
C PHE A 265 19.86 3.06 4.83
N HIS A 266 20.12 1.81 5.16
CA HIS A 266 21.47 1.39 5.60
C HIS A 266 22.40 0.91 4.46
N ILE A 267 21.93 0.89 3.21
CA ILE A 267 22.69 0.33 2.06
C ILE A 267 24.10 0.93 1.96
N ASP A 268 24.22 2.25 2.02
CA ASP A 268 25.49 2.96 1.80
C ASP A 268 26.09 3.55 3.08
N TYR A 269 25.57 3.20 4.26
CA TYR A 269 25.98 3.84 5.52
C TYR A 269 27.49 3.71 5.81
N ARG A 270 28.13 2.63 5.32
CA ARG A 270 29.56 2.35 5.50
C ARG A 270 30.42 2.65 4.27
N ARG A 271 29.83 3.22 3.21
CA ARG A 271 30.57 3.52 1.99
C ARG A 271 31.50 4.73 2.25
N PRO A 272 32.81 4.66 1.97
CA PRO A 272 33.73 5.76 2.29
C PRO A 272 33.34 7.08 1.63
N ARG A 273 33.54 8.21 2.32
CA ARG A 273 33.42 9.53 1.68
C ARG A 273 34.40 9.63 0.49
N GLY A 274 34.00 10.28 -0.60
CA GLY A 274 34.79 10.35 -1.84
C GLY A 274 34.53 9.23 -2.85
N SER A 275 33.81 8.17 -2.47
CA SER A 275 33.57 6.99 -3.33
C SER A 275 32.34 7.10 -4.25
N THR A 276 31.63 8.23 -4.23
CA THR A 276 30.40 8.46 -5.00
C THR A 276 30.28 9.94 -5.32
N ARG A 277 29.84 10.25 -6.54
CA ARG A 277 29.33 11.57 -6.90
C ARG A 277 27.81 11.56 -6.84
N ILE A 278 27.21 12.74 -6.79
CA ILE A 278 25.77 12.92 -6.91
C ILE A 278 25.50 13.80 -8.12
N PHE A 279 24.70 13.28 -9.04
CA PHE A 279 24.20 13.99 -10.21
C PHE A 279 22.72 14.31 -10.04
N ALA A 280 22.24 15.34 -10.72
CA ALA A 280 20.87 15.81 -10.65
C ALA A 280 20.30 16.10 -12.04
N THR A 281 18.98 15.91 -12.18
CA THR A 281 18.19 16.25 -13.36
C THR A 281 16.70 16.38 -12.97
N SER A 282 15.87 16.97 -13.83
CA SER A 282 14.42 17.06 -13.72
C SER A 282 13.78 17.22 -15.10
N ASP A 283 12.45 17.22 -15.20
CA ASP A 283 11.72 17.71 -16.38
C ASP A 283 12.15 17.01 -17.68
N ILE A 284 12.21 15.67 -17.66
CA ILE A 284 12.63 14.86 -18.83
C ILE A 284 11.48 14.64 -19.81
N HIS A 285 10.25 14.47 -19.33
CA HIS A 285 9.06 14.18 -20.16
C HIS A 285 9.27 13.02 -21.15
N PHE A 286 9.54 11.82 -20.63
CA PHE A 286 9.79 10.54 -21.32
C PHE A 286 8.67 10.05 -22.24
N ASP A 287 7.50 10.67 -22.17
CA ASP A 287 6.36 10.45 -23.04
C ASP A 287 6.34 11.36 -24.28
N HIS A 288 7.21 12.36 -24.34
CA HIS A 288 7.48 13.13 -25.55
C HIS A 288 8.52 12.40 -26.42
N GLY A 289 8.28 12.37 -27.74
CA GLY A 289 9.12 11.62 -28.68
C GLY A 289 10.58 12.07 -28.64
N TYR A 290 11.51 11.10 -28.66
CA TYR A 290 12.97 11.25 -28.63
C TYR A 290 13.57 11.68 -27.28
N ASN A 291 12.77 11.97 -26.26
CA ASN A 291 13.33 12.32 -24.95
C ASN A 291 13.95 11.10 -24.23
N ASP A 292 13.51 9.89 -24.56
CA ASP A 292 14.10 8.65 -24.06
C ASP A 292 15.48 8.35 -24.66
N ASP A 293 15.76 8.81 -25.88
CA ASP A 293 17.09 8.67 -26.53
C ASP A 293 18.20 9.30 -25.69
N TRP A 294 17.94 10.44 -25.04
CA TRP A 294 18.91 11.07 -24.14
C TRP A 294 19.28 10.17 -22.97
N ALA A 295 18.29 9.54 -22.33
CA ALA A 295 18.53 8.65 -21.21
C ALA A 295 19.21 7.35 -21.67
N TYR A 296 18.92 6.86 -22.87
CA TYR A 296 19.63 5.73 -23.46
C TYR A 296 21.10 6.06 -23.76
N ALA A 297 21.38 7.30 -24.18
CA ALA A 297 22.72 7.79 -24.49
C ALA A 297 23.63 7.99 -23.26
N ILE A 298 23.08 7.99 -22.04
CA ILE A 298 23.90 8.02 -20.82
C ILE A 298 24.80 6.78 -20.77
N ASP A 299 26.11 7.00 -20.67
CA ASP A 299 27.09 5.93 -20.53
C ASP A 299 26.98 5.28 -19.15
N HIS A 300 26.34 4.12 -19.11
CA HIS A 300 26.23 3.31 -17.89
C HIS A 300 27.58 3.04 -17.21
N ARG A 301 28.73 2.99 -17.91
CA ARG A 301 30.04 2.74 -17.30
C ARG A 301 30.57 3.94 -16.54
N ALA A 302 30.28 5.14 -17.02
CA ALA A 302 30.76 6.38 -16.43
C ALA A 302 30.12 6.69 -15.07
N PHE A 303 28.98 6.08 -14.75
CA PHE A 303 28.15 6.41 -13.58
C PHE A 303 27.83 5.20 -12.66
N GLN A 304 28.51 4.06 -12.82
CA GLN A 304 28.21 2.81 -12.07
C GLN A 304 28.39 2.93 -10.55
N ASP A 305 29.17 3.90 -10.09
CA ASP A 305 29.40 4.17 -8.66
C ASP A 305 28.60 5.35 -8.12
N ASP A 306 27.91 6.07 -9.01
CA ASP A 306 27.32 7.36 -8.71
C ASP A 306 25.83 7.29 -8.38
N VAL A 307 25.35 8.37 -7.77
CA VAL A 307 23.96 8.58 -7.41
C VAL A 307 23.34 9.56 -8.39
N LEU A 308 22.12 9.29 -8.85
CA LEU A 308 21.27 10.24 -9.55
C LEU A 308 20.13 10.71 -8.65
N VAL A 309 19.89 12.01 -8.63
CA VAL A 309 18.70 12.66 -8.08
C VAL A 309 17.82 13.12 -9.22
N VAL A 310 16.53 12.80 -9.16
CA VAL A 310 15.54 13.17 -10.18
C VAL A 310 14.42 14.00 -9.55
N ALA A 311 14.42 15.30 -9.82
CA ALA A 311 13.53 16.30 -9.24
C ALA A 311 12.20 16.47 -10.01
N GLY A 312 11.49 15.36 -10.23
CA GLY A 312 10.14 15.35 -10.82
C GLY A 312 10.06 15.51 -12.34
N ASN A 313 8.83 15.43 -12.86
CA ASN A 313 8.48 15.55 -14.28
C ASN A 313 9.24 14.61 -15.22
N LEU A 314 9.30 13.33 -14.83
CA LEU A 314 9.71 12.25 -15.71
C LEU A 314 8.71 12.02 -16.84
N ALA A 315 7.40 11.98 -16.60
CA ALA A 315 6.37 11.79 -17.64
C ALA A 315 4.94 11.99 -17.09
N ASP A 316 3.93 12.13 -17.96
CA ASP A 316 2.52 12.16 -17.55
C ASP A 316 2.02 10.78 -17.09
N THR A 317 2.41 9.69 -17.75
CA THR A 317 1.80 8.36 -17.51
C THR A 317 2.65 7.49 -16.59
N LYS A 318 2.03 6.68 -15.73
CA LYS A 318 2.74 5.73 -14.85
C LYS A 318 3.65 4.81 -15.67
N VAL A 319 3.19 4.33 -16.83
CA VAL A 319 3.97 3.44 -17.69
C VAL A 319 5.26 4.12 -18.17
N ALA A 320 5.17 5.39 -18.61
CA ALA A 320 6.34 6.15 -19.03
C ALA A 320 7.26 6.46 -17.85
N VAL A 321 6.73 6.81 -16.67
CA VAL A 321 7.52 7.01 -15.44
C VAL A 321 8.30 5.74 -15.08
N VAL A 322 7.65 4.57 -15.09
CA VAL A 322 8.31 3.28 -14.81
C VAL A 322 9.40 2.99 -15.84
N ARG A 323 9.15 3.27 -17.12
CA ARG A 323 10.14 3.10 -18.19
C ARG A 323 11.35 4.02 -17.96
N ALA A 324 11.12 5.29 -17.65
CA ALA A 324 12.16 6.27 -17.35
C ALA A 324 13.02 5.84 -16.15
N LEU A 325 12.38 5.49 -15.03
CA LEU A 325 13.06 5.04 -13.82
C LEU A 325 13.84 3.75 -14.05
N THR A 326 13.29 2.80 -14.82
CA THR A 326 14.00 1.56 -15.19
C THR A 326 15.27 1.89 -15.98
N THR A 327 15.17 2.77 -16.99
CA THR A 327 16.32 3.18 -17.80
C THR A 327 17.36 3.88 -16.92
N LEU A 328 17.00 4.90 -16.15
CA LEU A 328 17.94 5.64 -15.32
C LEU A 328 18.57 4.76 -14.23
N LYS A 329 17.79 3.84 -13.63
CA LYS A 329 18.29 2.90 -12.63
C LYS A 329 19.33 1.92 -13.19
N SER A 330 19.27 1.62 -14.49
CA SER A 330 20.30 0.82 -15.17
C SER A 330 21.62 1.56 -15.39
N LYS A 331 21.63 2.90 -15.29
CA LYS A 331 22.81 3.74 -15.55
C LYS A 331 23.57 4.13 -14.27
N PHE A 332 22.86 4.25 -13.16
CA PHE A 332 23.39 4.72 -11.88
C PHE A 332 23.32 3.65 -10.81
N ARG A 333 24.30 3.65 -9.90
CA ARG A 333 24.31 2.77 -8.73
C ARG A 333 23.04 2.90 -7.91
N ARG A 334 22.59 4.13 -7.71
CA ARG A 334 21.43 4.48 -6.89
C ARG A 334 20.70 5.67 -7.49
N VAL A 335 19.37 5.64 -7.44
CA VAL A 335 18.52 6.71 -7.97
C VAL A 335 17.57 7.14 -6.87
N PHE A 336 17.54 8.44 -6.58
CA PHE A 336 16.56 9.07 -5.71
C PHE A 336 15.57 9.87 -6.55
N TYR A 337 14.30 9.82 -6.17
CA TYR A 337 13.21 10.37 -6.96
C TYR A 337 12.15 11.05 -6.09
N THR A 338 11.60 12.15 -6.62
CA THR A 338 10.39 12.81 -6.12
C THR A 338 9.48 13.11 -7.31
N VAL A 339 8.17 13.16 -7.09
CA VAL A 339 7.19 13.38 -8.17
C VAL A 339 7.01 14.86 -8.47
N GLY A 340 6.72 15.17 -9.73
CA GLY A 340 6.25 16.48 -10.16
C GLY A 340 4.76 16.52 -10.46
N ASN A 341 4.30 17.60 -11.09
CA ASN A 341 2.89 17.77 -11.43
C ASN A 341 2.45 16.87 -12.58
N HIS A 342 3.34 16.59 -13.54
CA HIS A 342 3.03 15.71 -14.67
C HIS A 342 2.66 14.30 -14.21
N GLU A 343 3.41 13.74 -13.26
CA GLU A 343 3.10 12.41 -12.71
C GLU A 343 1.74 12.31 -12.04
N MET A 344 1.22 13.42 -11.52
CA MET A 344 -0.06 13.44 -10.78
C MET A 344 -1.27 13.56 -11.70
N ARG A 345 -1.07 13.82 -13.00
CA ARG A 345 -2.17 13.89 -13.98
C ARG A 345 -2.80 12.52 -14.16
N ILE A 346 -4.13 12.46 -14.25
CA ILE A 346 -4.84 11.22 -14.57
C ILE A 346 -5.28 11.26 -16.04
N GLY A 347 -4.63 10.46 -16.88
CA GLY A 347 -5.02 10.30 -18.29
C GLY A 347 -6.22 9.37 -18.47
N HIS A 348 -6.89 9.46 -19.62
CA HIS A 348 -8.04 8.58 -19.94
C HIS A 348 -7.73 7.09 -19.83
N ALA A 349 -6.53 6.66 -20.24
CA ALA A 349 -6.10 5.27 -20.15
C ALA A 349 -5.92 4.78 -18.70
N GLU A 350 -5.64 5.69 -17.77
CA GLU A 350 -5.36 5.38 -16.37
C GLU A 350 -6.59 5.53 -15.48
N ALA A 351 -7.55 6.40 -15.84
CA ALA A 351 -8.73 6.73 -15.05
C ALA A 351 -9.59 5.50 -14.66
N SER A 352 -9.60 4.45 -15.49
CA SER A 352 -10.32 3.21 -15.19
C SER A 352 -9.70 2.39 -14.05
N ARG A 353 -8.42 2.62 -13.73
CA ARG A 353 -7.63 1.87 -12.75
C ARG A 353 -7.28 2.73 -11.54
N LEU A 354 -6.88 3.96 -11.78
CA LEU A 354 -6.46 4.93 -10.77
C LEU A 354 -7.60 5.91 -10.51
N PRO A 355 -8.26 5.83 -9.33
CA PRO A 355 -9.41 6.68 -9.04
C PRO A 355 -9.06 8.17 -8.92
N ASP A 356 -7.83 8.50 -8.51
CA ASP A 356 -7.35 9.86 -8.28
C ASP A 356 -5.81 9.96 -8.26
N SER A 357 -5.28 11.17 -8.10
CA SER A 357 -3.85 11.49 -8.08
C SER A 357 -3.10 10.91 -6.87
N VAL A 358 -3.76 10.74 -5.72
CA VAL A 358 -3.12 10.12 -4.53
C VAL A 358 -2.93 8.63 -4.74
N ALA A 359 -3.91 7.93 -5.32
CA ALA A 359 -3.76 6.54 -5.72
C ALA A 359 -2.61 6.37 -6.74
N LYS A 360 -2.47 7.32 -7.68
CA LYS A 360 -1.35 7.30 -8.63
C LYS A 360 0.01 7.50 -7.96
N LEU A 361 0.11 8.41 -6.99
CA LEU A 361 1.32 8.60 -6.18
C LEU A 361 1.76 7.30 -5.51
N HIS A 362 0.84 6.59 -4.84
CA HIS A 362 1.15 5.31 -4.20
C HIS A 362 1.54 4.23 -5.21
N ALA A 363 0.87 4.17 -6.36
CA ALA A 363 1.21 3.25 -7.43
C ALA A 363 2.61 3.52 -8.03
N ILE A 364 3.06 4.77 -8.05
CA ILE A 364 4.43 5.15 -8.44
C ILE A 364 5.43 4.75 -7.35
N PHE A 365 5.13 4.99 -6.07
CA PHE A 365 5.99 4.56 -4.96
C PHE A 365 6.16 3.03 -4.90
N ALA A 366 5.09 2.27 -5.13
CA ALA A 366 5.17 0.81 -5.24
C ALA A 366 6.09 0.38 -6.39
N ALA A 367 6.00 1.03 -7.56
CA ALA A 367 6.92 0.75 -8.66
C ALA A 367 8.37 1.14 -8.34
N CYS A 368 8.59 2.24 -7.59
CA CYS A 368 9.92 2.60 -7.11
C CYS A 368 10.48 1.53 -6.15
N ASP A 369 9.64 0.93 -5.30
CA ASP A 369 10.06 -0.18 -4.43
C ASP A 369 10.51 -1.40 -5.24
N GLU A 370 9.75 -1.77 -6.28
CA GLU A 370 10.09 -2.89 -7.18
C GLU A 370 11.40 -2.65 -7.94
N LEU A 371 11.63 -1.41 -8.38
CA LEU A 371 12.84 -1.03 -9.14
C LEU A 371 14.06 -0.74 -8.25
N GLY A 372 13.89 -0.65 -6.93
CA GLY A 372 14.95 -0.22 -6.02
C GLY A 372 15.34 1.25 -6.20
N VAL A 373 14.36 2.12 -6.46
CA VAL A 373 14.49 3.58 -6.50
C VAL A 373 14.08 4.16 -5.14
N ASP A 374 14.88 5.10 -4.64
CA ASP A 374 14.68 5.71 -3.33
C ASP A 374 13.74 6.92 -3.39
N VAL A 375 12.63 6.85 -2.64
CA VAL A 375 11.68 7.96 -2.42
C VAL A 375 11.65 8.37 -0.94
N ALA A 376 12.72 8.04 -0.22
CA ALA A 376 12.92 8.38 1.18
C ALA A 376 14.38 8.76 1.43
N ALA A 377 14.62 9.52 2.51
CA ALA A 377 15.96 9.94 2.89
C ALA A 377 16.88 8.74 3.16
N ALA A 378 18.14 8.83 2.72
CA ALA A 378 19.17 7.85 3.05
C ALA A 378 20.60 8.41 2.89
N PRO A 379 21.57 7.89 3.65
CA PRO A 379 22.99 8.09 3.36
C PRO A 379 23.35 7.48 2.00
N VAL A 380 24.29 8.13 1.32
CA VAL A 380 24.87 7.63 0.05
C VAL A 380 26.38 7.35 0.17
N CYS A 381 27.01 7.90 1.19
CA CYS A 381 28.31 7.53 1.73
C CYS A 381 28.46 8.16 3.13
N GLU A 382 29.60 7.95 3.78
CA GLU A 382 29.91 8.49 5.10
C GLU A 382 29.74 10.02 5.16
N GLY A 383 28.81 10.47 6.01
CA GLY A 383 28.52 11.89 6.22
C GLY A 383 27.88 12.60 5.01
N VAL A 384 27.23 11.87 4.09
CA VAL A 384 26.48 12.46 2.96
C VAL A 384 25.11 11.82 2.85
N PHE A 385 24.06 12.65 2.90
CA PHE A 385 22.67 12.24 2.86
C PHE A 385 21.93 12.86 1.68
N VAL A 386 21.05 12.08 1.06
CA VAL A 386 20.10 12.56 0.05
C VAL A 386 18.68 12.50 0.63
N VAL A 387 17.93 13.59 0.51
CA VAL A 387 16.59 13.73 1.12
C VAL A 387 15.57 14.21 0.06
N PRO A 388 14.75 13.31 -0.50
CA PRO A 388 13.62 13.68 -1.34
C PRO A 388 12.55 14.41 -0.52
N LEU A 389 12.01 15.49 -1.06
CA LEU A 389 10.89 16.23 -0.52
C LEU A 389 9.74 16.24 -1.53
N LEU A 390 8.55 15.90 -1.07
CA LEU A 390 7.30 16.15 -1.78
C LEU A 390 6.94 17.63 -1.66
N SER A 391 6.39 18.19 -2.73
CA SER A 391 6.13 19.61 -2.81
C SER A 391 4.92 19.88 -3.69
N TRP A 392 4.24 20.99 -3.43
CA TRP A 392 3.22 21.54 -4.31
C TRP A 392 3.20 23.06 -4.16
N TYR A 393 2.58 23.76 -5.11
CA TYR A 393 2.47 25.21 -5.09
C TYR A 393 1.30 25.72 -4.23
N THR A 394 1.41 26.98 -3.79
CA THR A 394 0.32 27.77 -3.21
C THR A 394 0.04 29.00 -4.06
N ALA A 395 -1.20 29.48 -4.05
CA ALA A 395 -1.57 30.73 -4.72
C ALA A 395 -0.85 31.94 -4.10
N ASP A 396 -0.41 31.85 -2.84
CA ASP A 396 0.34 32.91 -2.17
C ASP A 396 1.65 33.24 -2.89
N PHE A 397 2.15 32.35 -3.74
CA PHE A 397 3.36 32.60 -4.53
C PHE A 397 3.15 33.64 -5.64
N ASP A 398 1.90 33.89 -6.04
CA ASP A 398 1.48 34.95 -6.97
C ASP A 398 1.04 36.19 -6.20
N GLU A 399 1.72 37.32 -6.43
CA GLU A 399 1.36 38.63 -5.88
C GLU A 399 0.75 39.57 -6.94
N GLN A 400 0.47 39.08 -8.15
CA GLN A 400 -0.06 39.91 -9.24
C GLN A 400 -1.55 40.20 -9.05
N GLU A 401 -1.97 41.45 -9.31
CA GLU A 401 -3.38 41.85 -9.32
C GLU A 401 -4.07 41.54 -10.67
N PRO A 402 -5.33 41.05 -10.68
CA PRO A 402 -6.17 40.72 -9.53
C PRO A 402 -5.71 39.42 -8.86
N TRP A 403 -5.68 39.40 -7.53
CA TRP A 403 -5.20 38.26 -6.75
C TRP A 403 -6.34 37.26 -6.45
N PRO A 404 -6.25 35.99 -6.86
CA PRO A 404 -5.43 35.42 -7.94
C PRO A 404 -6.08 35.61 -9.33
N SER A 405 -5.28 35.75 -10.40
CA SER A 405 -5.76 36.03 -11.78
C SER A 405 -6.79 35.00 -12.31
N SER A 406 -7.62 35.33 -13.32
CA SER A 406 -8.82 34.55 -13.68
C SER A 406 -8.61 33.25 -14.50
N GLY A 407 -7.40 32.70 -14.55
CA GLY A 407 -7.08 31.47 -15.29
C GLY A 407 -7.44 30.16 -14.54
N LYS A 408 -7.79 29.11 -15.28
CA LYS A 408 -7.88 27.75 -14.72
C LYS A 408 -6.49 27.34 -14.17
N PRO A 409 -6.41 26.64 -13.02
CA PRO A 409 -5.15 26.10 -12.53
C PRO A 409 -4.48 25.23 -13.60
N PRO A 410 -3.15 25.33 -13.81
CA PRO A 410 -2.47 24.61 -14.89
C PRO A 410 -2.65 23.09 -14.77
N ASP A 411 -2.78 22.59 -13.55
CA ASP A 411 -2.88 21.16 -13.24
C ASP A 411 -4.31 20.62 -13.18
N SER A 412 -5.20 21.14 -14.02
CA SER A 412 -6.61 20.71 -14.13
C SER A 412 -6.82 19.23 -14.45
N ARG A 413 -5.78 18.52 -14.92
CA ARG A 413 -5.77 17.06 -15.13
C ARG A 413 -5.44 16.24 -13.88
N CYS A 414 -5.03 16.88 -12.79
CA CYS A 414 -4.88 16.21 -11.50
C CYS A 414 -6.24 16.11 -10.81
N LYS A 415 -6.52 14.96 -10.20
CA LYS A 415 -7.76 14.70 -9.46
C LYS A 415 -7.38 14.50 -8.00
N TRP A 416 -7.55 15.53 -7.18
CA TRP A 416 -7.18 15.47 -5.76
C TRP A 416 -8.39 15.19 -4.87
N PRO A 417 -8.29 14.29 -3.88
CA PRO A 417 -9.36 14.00 -2.93
C PRO A 417 -9.48 15.03 -1.80
N MET A 418 -8.50 15.93 -1.65
CA MET A 418 -8.41 16.87 -0.55
C MET A 418 -9.51 17.93 -0.62
N ASP A 419 -10.10 18.26 0.51
CA ASP A 419 -10.99 19.41 0.64
C ASP A 419 -10.19 20.71 0.86
N ALA A 420 -10.91 21.84 0.88
CA ALA A 420 -10.33 23.16 1.05
C ALA A 420 -9.59 23.34 2.39
N ASP A 421 -9.96 22.58 3.42
CA ASP A 421 -9.31 22.64 4.74
C ASP A 421 -7.97 21.91 4.73
N MET A 422 -7.90 20.75 4.07
CA MET A 422 -6.69 19.94 4.03
C MET A 422 -5.57 20.60 3.23
N GLN A 423 -5.90 21.30 2.14
CA GLN A 423 -4.99 21.97 1.20
C GLN A 423 -3.84 21.08 0.70
N LEU A 424 -3.81 20.81 -0.61
CA LEU A 424 -2.84 19.88 -1.22
C LEU A 424 -1.37 20.16 -0.85
N TRP A 425 -0.94 21.43 -0.88
CA TRP A 425 0.45 21.77 -0.55
C TRP A 425 0.79 21.48 0.91
N LYS A 426 -0.10 21.77 1.86
CA LYS A 426 0.08 21.41 3.27
C LYS A 426 0.17 19.90 3.44
N TYR A 427 -0.67 19.16 2.71
CA TYR A 427 -0.62 17.71 2.70
C TYR A 427 0.75 17.19 2.21
N MET A 428 1.27 17.72 1.11
CA MET A 428 2.59 17.33 0.58
C MET A 428 3.72 17.64 1.56
N LEU A 429 3.73 18.83 2.18
CA LEU A 429 4.72 19.17 3.20
C LEU A 429 4.62 18.25 4.42
N ARG A 430 3.40 17.90 4.84
CA ARG A 430 3.19 16.96 5.97
C ARG A 430 3.77 15.58 5.68
N MET A 431 3.74 15.12 4.43
CA MET A 431 4.33 13.83 4.01
C MET A 431 5.87 13.81 4.14
N ASN A 432 6.52 14.98 4.25
CA ASN A 432 7.96 15.11 4.46
C ASN A 432 8.35 15.05 5.95
N GLU A 433 7.42 15.24 6.89
CA GLU A 433 7.74 15.32 8.32
C GLU A 433 8.53 14.11 8.82
N GLU A 434 8.28 12.92 8.30
CA GLU A 434 9.05 11.72 8.68
C GLU A 434 10.53 11.84 8.29
N HIS A 435 10.85 12.42 7.13
CA HIS A 435 12.24 12.69 6.73
C HIS A 435 12.91 13.68 7.68
N LEU A 436 12.12 14.65 8.18
CA LEU A 436 12.62 15.66 9.11
C LEU A 436 12.74 15.14 10.55
N ARG A 437 12.08 14.04 10.94
CA ARG A 437 12.27 13.44 12.26
C ARG A 437 13.64 12.78 12.46
N LEU A 438 14.37 12.54 11.37
CA LEU A 438 15.70 11.92 11.41
C LEU A 438 16.82 12.94 11.61
N VAL A 439 16.47 14.23 11.72
CA VAL A 439 17.44 15.33 11.88
C VAL A 439 18.00 15.38 13.31
N PRO A 440 19.21 15.96 13.50
CA PRO A 440 20.09 16.44 12.44
C PRO A 440 20.79 15.30 11.71
N TYR A 441 20.75 15.34 10.38
CA TYR A 441 21.67 14.57 9.56
C TYR A 441 23.08 15.12 9.77
N GLN A 442 24.02 14.27 10.16
CA GLN A 442 25.38 14.70 10.46
C GLN A 442 26.23 14.70 9.17
N GLY A 443 26.45 15.88 8.58
CA GLY A 443 27.35 16.06 7.44
C GLY A 443 26.73 16.85 6.28
N THR A 444 27.05 16.47 5.05
CA THR A 444 26.53 17.08 3.83
C THR A 444 25.12 16.55 3.56
N VAL A 445 24.15 17.45 3.41
CA VAL A 445 22.76 17.09 3.08
C VAL A 445 22.41 17.69 1.73
N VAL A 446 22.01 16.83 0.80
CA VAL A 446 21.45 17.20 -0.50
C VAL A 446 19.96 16.93 -0.44
N THR A 447 19.16 18.00 -0.40
CA THR A 447 17.70 17.87 -0.49
C THR A 447 17.23 18.13 -1.91
N PHE A 448 16.04 17.66 -2.26
CA PHE A 448 15.46 18.01 -3.55
C PHE A 448 13.94 17.94 -3.56
N SER A 449 13.31 18.82 -4.32
CA SER A 449 11.85 18.87 -4.55
C SER A 449 11.56 19.10 -6.03
N HIS A 450 10.31 18.96 -6.44
CA HIS A 450 9.96 19.35 -7.81
C HIS A 450 9.69 20.85 -7.90
N PHE A 451 8.84 21.38 -7.02
CA PHE A 451 8.46 22.78 -7.04
C PHE A 451 9.50 23.69 -6.38
N LEU A 452 9.44 24.96 -6.76
CA LEU A 452 10.34 26.02 -6.30
C LEU A 452 10.19 26.26 -4.79
N PRO A 453 11.28 26.20 -4.01
CA PRO A 453 11.20 26.39 -2.55
C PRO A 453 11.12 27.86 -2.13
N ARG A 454 11.59 28.80 -2.97
CA ARG A 454 11.69 30.23 -2.62
C ARG A 454 11.32 31.12 -3.79
N ARG A 455 10.59 32.21 -3.52
CA ARG A 455 10.18 33.16 -4.57
C ARG A 455 11.33 34.01 -5.09
N SER A 456 12.38 34.20 -4.28
CA SER A 456 13.60 34.92 -4.68
C SER A 456 14.43 34.20 -5.74
N LEU A 457 14.15 32.93 -6.03
CA LEU A 457 14.88 32.16 -7.04
C LEU A 457 14.31 32.42 -8.45
N PRO A 458 15.12 32.26 -9.51
CA PRO A 458 14.66 32.45 -10.89
C PRO A 458 13.55 31.48 -11.33
N PHE A 459 12.49 32.02 -11.92
CA PHE A 459 11.40 31.27 -12.55
C PHE A 459 10.73 32.04 -13.69
N GLU A 460 10.05 31.32 -14.59
CA GLU A 460 9.26 31.93 -15.66
C GLU A 460 7.99 32.62 -15.13
N PRO A 461 7.81 33.94 -15.36
CA PRO A 461 6.71 34.71 -14.78
C PRO A 461 5.31 34.25 -15.20
N GLU A 462 5.19 33.59 -16.36
CA GLU A 462 3.90 33.13 -16.92
C GLU A 462 3.20 32.11 -16.01
N PHE A 463 3.95 31.39 -15.17
CA PHE A 463 3.44 30.31 -14.33
C PHE A 463 3.46 30.63 -12.83
N VAL A 464 3.63 31.91 -12.43
CA VAL A 464 3.87 32.36 -11.04
C VAL A 464 2.98 31.68 -9.98
N LYS A 465 1.70 31.43 -10.30
CA LYS A 465 0.70 30.79 -9.44
C LYS A 465 0.93 29.33 -9.11
N ALA A 466 1.72 28.65 -9.93
CA ALA A 466 1.97 27.23 -9.84
C ALA A 466 3.44 26.92 -9.58
N MET A 467 4.23 27.91 -9.16
CA MET A 467 5.69 27.75 -9.08
C MET A 467 6.15 27.02 -7.83
N GLY A 468 5.57 27.33 -6.67
CA GLY A 468 6.21 26.96 -5.42
C GLY A 468 5.46 27.32 -4.16
N CYS A 469 6.16 27.13 -3.04
CA CYS A 469 5.67 27.41 -1.70
C CYS A 469 6.84 27.75 -0.78
N GLU A 470 6.82 28.90 -0.11
CA GLU A 470 7.93 29.34 0.75
C GLU A 470 8.14 28.43 1.98
N MET A 471 7.08 27.81 2.50
CA MET A 471 7.17 26.87 3.61
C MET A 471 7.92 25.58 3.24
N LEU A 472 8.16 25.32 1.95
CA LEU A 472 9.06 24.26 1.51
C LEU A 472 10.51 24.59 1.89
N ASP A 473 10.93 25.86 1.79
CA ASP A 473 12.28 26.29 2.18
C ASP A 473 12.54 26.09 3.67
N GLU A 474 11.52 26.28 4.51
CA GLU A 474 11.62 25.96 5.95
C GLU A 474 11.97 24.49 6.16
N GLN A 475 11.37 23.57 5.39
CA GLN A 475 11.69 22.14 5.46
C GLN A 475 13.08 21.82 4.91
N VAL A 476 13.49 22.47 3.81
CA VAL A 476 14.84 22.36 3.25
C VAL A 476 15.88 22.71 4.30
N ARG A 477 15.67 23.81 5.02
CA ARG A 477 16.59 24.28 6.07
C ARG A 477 16.50 23.45 7.34
N ALA A 478 15.31 23.03 7.75
CA ALA A 478 15.12 22.13 8.89
C ALA A 478 15.84 20.78 8.68
N ALA A 479 15.95 20.32 7.42
CA ALA A 479 16.75 19.15 7.07
C ALA A 479 18.26 19.37 7.19
N GLY A 480 18.74 20.61 7.38
CA GLY A 480 20.16 20.95 7.38
C GLY A 480 20.78 20.93 5.98
N SER A 481 19.99 21.22 4.94
CA SER A 481 20.43 21.18 3.55
C SER A 481 21.66 22.08 3.32
N THR A 482 22.67 21.52 2.67
CA THR A 482 23.81 22.29 2.12
C THR A 482 23.58 22.66 0.65
N LEU A 483 22.81 21.82 -0.05
CA LEU A 483 22.45 22.02 -1.44
C LEU A 483 21.04 21.49 -1.67
N HIS A 484 20.21 22.26 -2.36
CA HIS A 484 18.85 21.91 -2.73
C HIS A 484 18.68 21.90 -4.25
N VAL A 485 18.26 20.77 -4.80
CA VAL A 485 17.89 20.64 -6.22
C VAL A 485 16.39 20.82 -6.38
N TYR A 486 15.96 21.65 -7.33
CA TYR A 486 14.55 21.77 -7.70
C TYR A 486 14.35 21.70 -9.22
N GLY A 487 13.11 21.52 -9.66
CA GLY A 487 12.68 21.49 -11.07
C GLY A 487 11.65 22.59 -11.38
N HIS A 488 10.80 22.37 -12.38
CA HIS A 488 9.59 23.15 -12.71
C HIS A 488 9.78 24.63 -13.10
N SER A 489 10.90 25.27 -12.72
CA SER A 489 11.04 26.72 -12.90
C SER A 489 11.38 27.16 -14.32
N HIS A 490 11.78 26.20 -15.16
CA HIS A 490 12.30 26.36 -16.52
C HIS A 490 13.45 27.38 -16.68
N CYS A 491 14.00 27.89 -15.58
CA CYS A 491 15.13 28.80 -15.56
C CYS A 491 16.34 28.11 -14.91
N PRO A 492 17.24 27.46 -15.68
CA PRO A 492 18.44 26.85 -15.12
C PRO A 492 19.26 27.88 -14.34
N CYS A 493 19.61 27.55 -13.10
CA CYS A 493 20.38 28.47 -12.26
C CYS A 493 21.11 27.75 -11.13
N SER A 494 22.06 28.47 -10.53
CA SER A 494 22.79 28.07 -9.33
C SER A 494 23.02 29.30 -8.46
N GLU A 495 22.33 29.38 -7.33
CA GLU A 495 22.40 30.53 -6.43
C GLU A 495 22.60 30.10 -4.99
N VAL A 496 23.38 30.89 -4.23
CA VAL A 496 23.53 30.69 -2.80
C VAL A 496 22.64 31.69 -2.09
N GLN A 497 21.67 31.20 -1.31
CA GLN A 497 20.83 32.05 -0.48
C GLN A 497 20.82 31.50 0.94
N GLU A 498 21.22 32.34 1.90
CA GLU A 498 21.26 32.00 3.33
C GLU A 498 21.98 30.67 3.66
N GLY A 499 23.10 30.43 2.98
CA GLY A 499 23.97 29.27 3.24
C GLY A 499 23.57 27.97 2.53
N VAL A 500 22.49 27.95 1.77
CA VAL A 500 22.07 26.81 0.93
C VAL A 500 22.35 27.12 -0.54
N ILE A 501 22.94 26.17 -1.26
CA ILE A 501 23.11 26.25 -2.71
C ILE A 501 21.82 25.72 -3.37
N TYR A 502 21.07 26.57 -4.06
CA TYR A 502 19.89 26.17 -4.82
C TYR A 502 20.27 25.95 -6.28
N VAL A 503 19.93 24.79 -6.81
CA VAL A 503 20.28 24.37 -8.17
C VAL A 503 19.04 23.94 -8.92
N HIS A 504 18.85 24.51 -10.10
CA HIS A 504 17.89 24.02 -11.07
C HIS A 504 18.61 23.60 -12.35
N ALA A 505 18.45 22.34 -12.71
CA ALA A 505 19.10 21.72 -13.85
C ALA A 505 18.10 20.81 -14.61
N PRO A 506 17.14 21.42 -15.33
CA PRO A 506 16.15 20.67 -16.07
C PRO A 506 16.81 20.00 -17.28
N ALA A 507 16.32 18.82 -17.63
CA ALA A 507 16.74 18.13 -18.83
C ALA A 507 16.09 18.77 -20.07
N ALA A 508 14.81 19.12 -20.01
CA ALA A 508 14.06 19.72 -21.12
C ALA A 508 13.61 21.15 -20.82
N ASP A 509 13.42 21.93 -21.88
CA ASP A 509 12.57 23.11 -21.87
C ASP A 509 11.12 22.64 -22.09
N GLY A 510 10.22 22.91 -21.15
CA GLY A 510 8.90 22.27 -20.96
C GLY A 510 7.92 22.31 -22.16
N GLN A 511 8.29 22.93 -23.28
CA GLN A 511 7.52 22.91 -24.54
C GLN A 511 8.33 22.56 -25.81
N ARG A 512 9.65 22.37 -25.72
CA ARG A 512 10.55 22.32 -26.90
C ARG A 512 11.34 21.02 -27.09
N GLY A 513 11.04 19.99 -26.30
CA GLY A 513 11.82 18.73 -26.29
C GLY A 513 13.17 18.90 -25.59
N LEU A 514 13.94 17.82 -25.48
CA LEU A 514 15.29 17.92 -24.91
C LEU A 514 16.20 18.74 -25.83
N PRO A 515 16.84 19.81 -25.34
CA PRO A 515 17.82 20.54 -26.13
C PRO A 515 19.04 19.64 -26.40
N SER A 516 19.76 19.90 -27.48
CA SER A 516 20.93 19.11 -27.89
C SER A 516 22.09 19.15 -26.88
N ASP A 517 22.04 20.08 -25.94
CA ASP A 517 22.97 20.24 -24.83
C ASP A 517 22.43 19.83 -23.46
N ALA A 518 21.31 19.11 -23.42
CA ALA A 518 20.79 18.49 -22.20
C ALA A 518 21.89 17.68 -21.48
N HIS A 519 22.09 17.99 -20.21
CA HIS A 519 23.21 17.49 -19.41
C HIS A 519 22.74 17.16 -17.99
N LEU A 520 23.58 16.42 -17.28
CA LEU A 520 23.41 16.17 -15.86
C LEU A 520 24.11 17.27 -15.07
N ALA A 521 23.54 17.73 -13.95
CA ALA A 521 24.25 18.60 -13.03
C ALA A 521 25.01 17.75 -12.00
N LEU A 522 26.33 17.86 -11.94
CA LEU A 522 27.11 17.35 -10.81
C LEU A 522 26.83 18.25 -9.61
N VAL A 523 26.14 17.72 -8.58
CA VAL A 523 25.75 18.45 -7.36
C VAL A 523 26.63 18.11 -6.16
N PHE A 524 27.39 17.02 -6.23
CA PHE A 524 28.38 16.64 -5.23
C PHE A 524 29.52 15.86 -5.89
N ASP A 525 30.75 16.32 -5.73
CA ASP A 525 31.93 15.78 -6.44
C ASP A 525 32.61 14.59 -5.73
N GLY A 526 32.08 14.16 -4.59
CA GLY A 526 32.68 13.14 -3.72
C GLY A 526 33.23 13.73 -2.42
N ALA A 527 33.65 14.99 -2.44
CA ALA A 527 34.21 15.68 -1.28
C ALA A 527 33.29 16.77 -0.75
N GLN A 528 32.67 17.57 -1.64
CA GLN A 528 31.87 18.74 -1.29
C GLN A 528 30.75 19.00 -2.30
N PRO A 529 29.75 19.83 -1.94
CA PRO A 529 28.79 20.36 -2.90
C PRO A 529 29.53 21.05 -4.06
N SER A 530 29.09 20.78 -5.29
CA SER A 530 29.67 21.32 -6.52
C SER A 530 28.52 21.58 -7.48
N VAL A 531 28.65 22.51 -8.43
CA VAL A 531 27.61 22.71 -9.46
C VAL A 531 28.31 22.80 -10.81
N GLN A 532 28.28 21.72 -11.57
CA GLN A 532 28.96 21.64 -12.87
C GLN A 532 28.09 20.87 -13.87
N SER A 533 28.02 21.38 -15.11
CA SER A 533 27.37 20.67 -16.21
C SER A 533 28.20 19.48 -16.67
N TRP A 534 27.54 18.33 -16.84
CA TRP A 534 28.18 17.06 -17.16
C TRP A 534 27.47 16.35 -18.31
N GLY A 535 28.22 16.01 -19.36
CA GLY A 535 27.72 15.28 -20.52
C GLY A 535 27.28 13.86 -20.18
N THR A 536 26.41 13.32 -21.03
CA THR A 536 25.94 11.92 -20.97
C THR A 536 27.05 10.91 -21.21
N ASP A 537 28.18 11.33 -21.78
CA ASP A 537 29.39 10.57 -22.02
C ASP A 537 30.35 10.53 -20.81
N GLY A 538 29.97 11.14 -19.70
CA GLY A 538 30.79 11.17 -18.49
C GLY A 538 31.87 12.27 -18.48
N ARG A 539 31.85 13.24 -19.40
CA ARG A 539 32.79 14.37 -19.42
C ARG A 539 32.13 15.68 -18.98
N ARG A 540 32.89 16.56 -18.34
CA ARG A 540 32.44 17.93 -18.01
C ARG A 540 32.15 18.71 -19.29
N ARG A 541 31.00 19.40 -19.36
CA ARG A 541 30.73 20.38 -20.42
C ARG A 541 31.27 21.75 -19.98
N TRP A 542 31.91 22.44 -20.92
CA TRP A 542 32.48 23.78 -20.73
C TRP A 542 31.44 24.86 -20.94
#